data_AF-A0A1I6QID0-F1
#
_entry.id   AF-A0A1I6QID0-F1
#
_cell.length_a   1.000
_cell.length_b   1.000
_cell.length_c   1.000
_cell.angle_alpha   90.00
_cell.angle_beta   90.00
_cell.angle_gamma   90.00
#
_symmetry.space_group_name_H-M   'P 1'
#
loop_
_entity.id
_entity.type
_entity.pdbx_description
1 polymer ?
#
loop_
_entity_poly.entity_id
_entity_poly.type
_entity_poly.pdbx_seq_one_letter_code
_entity_poly.pdbx_strand_id
1 'polypeptide(L)'
;MNNVVVRPELPWTEDHYKEQTELIRLVEVGSDFKSFVNSMPGMIYKAAVICTDLAARDRIYNQLKASAMYQCTKTESLRFDVNAVGISKCGALERLCREQGIDRQEVAAAGDYDNDLDMLQWAGLGIAMGNAEPHVKASADVITGTNEQDGVAMAIRNYLLKYPFHNIGCRINLSKYKTTPQVANKGENFRDSIQKVITSARSGRYGRI
;
A
#
# COMPACT_ATOMS: atom_id res chain seq x y z
N MET A 1 7.96 -1.80 8.40
CA MET A 1 7.37 -2.89 7.58
C MET A 1 8.01 -2.77 6.22
N ASN A 2 8.87 -3.72 5.86
CA ASN A 2 9.74 -3.58 4.70
C ASN A 2 9.28 -4.52 3.57
N ASN A 3 9.44 -4.06 2.33
CA ASN A 3 9.19 -4.83 1.11
C ASN A 3 10.04 -6.11 1.13
N VAL A 4 9.42 -7.30 1.10
CA VAL A 4 10.12 -8.59 1.02
C VAL A 4 9.99 -9.10 -0.41
N VAL A 5 11.11 -9.47 -1.04
CA VAL A 5 11.11 -10.16 -2.32
C VAL A 5 11.04 -11.65 -2.02
N VAL A 6 9.99 -12.34 -2.45
CA VAL A 6 9.82 -13.77 -2.19
C VAL A 6 10.69 -14.56 -3.16
N ARG A 7 11.66 -15.31 -2.63
CA ARG A 7 12.43 -16.33 -3.36
C ARG A 7 11.89 -17.71 -2.97
N PRO A 8 10.95 -18.30 -3.74
CA PRO A 8 10.27 -19.53 -3.37
C PRO A 8 11.21 -20.74 -3.21
N GLU A 9 12.41 -20.65 -3.77
CA GLU A 9 13.48 -21.64 -3.66
C GLU A 9 14.29 -21.55 -2.36
N LEU A 10 14.11 -20.48 -1.55
CA LEU A 10 14.83 -20.28 -0.29
C LEU A 10 13.91 -20.35 0.93
N PRO A 11 14.36 -20.93 2.05
CA PRO A 11 13.61 -20.89 3.30
C PRO A 11 13.46 -19.45 3.83
N TRP A 12 12.35 -19.16 4.49
CA TRP A 12 12.04 -17.84 5.03
C TRP A 12 12.79 -17.61 6.35
N THR A 13 14.04 -17.16 6.26
CA THR A 13 14.91 -16.85 7.42
C THR A 13 15.29 -15.37 7.46
N GLU A 14 15.66 -14.86 8.64
CA GLU A 14 16.18 -13.50 8.78
C GLU A 14 17.45 -13.27 7.95
N ASP A 15 18.30 -14.29 7.81
CA ASP A 15 19.57 -14.17 7.08
C ASP A 15 19.33 -14.05 5.58
N HIS A 16 18.43 -14.87 5.01
CA HIS A 16 18.02 -14.70 3.60
C HIS A 16 17.30 -13.37 3.36
N TYR A 17 16.63 -12.82 4.37
CA TYR A 17 16.05 -11.48 4.28
C TYR A 17 17.14 -10.40 4.27
N LYS A 18 18.19 -10.54 5.09
CA LYS A 18 19.33 -9.60 5.10
C LYS A 18 20.10 -9.62 3.79
N GLU A 19 20.32 -10.78 3.19
CA GLU A 19 20.94 -10.90 1.85
C GLU A 19 20.19 -10.09 0.78
N GLN A 20 18.86 -9.95 0.88
CA GLN A 20 18.08 -9.13 -0.05
C GLN A 20 18.37 -7.64 0.10
N THR A 21 18.78 -7.17 1.29
CA THR A 21 19.12 -5.76 1.47
C THR A 21 20.38 -5.39 0.68
N GLU A 22 21.25 -6.35 0.35
CA GLU A 22 22.40 -6.15 -0.53
C GLU A 22 22.02 -5.92 -2.00
N LEU A 23 20.78 -6.26 -2.39
CA LEU A 23 20.22 -5.93 -3.71
C LEU A 23 19.75 -4.47 -3.80
N ILE A 24 19.58 -3.79 -2.66
CA ILE A 24 19.26 -2.36 -2.62
C ILE A 24 20.56 -1.58 -2.78
N ARG A 25 20.78 -1.07 -4.00
CA ARG A 25 21.97 -0.29 -4.33
C ARG A 25 21.61 1.18 -4.48
N LEU A 26 22.36 2.04 -3.81
CA LEU A 26 22.38 3.45 -4.14
C LEU A 26 23.40 3.64 -5.26
N VAL A 27 22.94 4.10 -6.42
CA VAL A 27 23.82 4.31 -7.58
C VAL A 27 23.74 5.76 -8.02
N GLU A 28 24.89 6.39 -8.20
CA GLU A 28 24.97 7.73 -8.78
C GLU A 28 24.70 7.66 -10.28
N VAL A 29 23.70 8.40 -10.74
CA VAL A 29 23.19 8.31 -12.13
C VAL A 29 23.86 9.32 -13.07
N GLY A 30 24.70 10.23 -12.53
CA GLY A 30 25.32 11.30 -13.31
C GLY A 30 24.28 12.20 -14.00
N SER A 31 24.66 12.86 -15.09
CA SER A 31 23.77 13.78 -15.84
C SER A 31 22.96 13.10 -16.96
N ASP A 32 23.30 11.86 -17.34
CA ASP A 32 22.64 11.12 -18.41
C ASP A 32 21.95 9.86 -17.89
N PHE A 33 20.71 10.07 -17.44
CA PHE A 33 19.84 8.99 -16.94
C PHE A 33 19.59 7.90 -18.00
N LYS A 34 19.53 8.24 -19.29
CA LYS A 34 19.24 7.28 -20.35
C LYS A 34 20.41 6.32 -20.55
N SER A 35 21.63 6.85 -20.57
CA SER A 35 22.84 6.03 -20.64
C SER A 35 22.96 5.11 -19.42
N PHE A 36 22.62 5.62 -18.23
CA PHE A 36 22.57 4.80 -17.02
C PHE A 36 21.60 3.61 -17.16
N VAL A 37 20.34 3.86 -17.54
CA VAL A 37 19.34 2.78 -17.71
C VAL A 37 19.79 1.75 -18.73
N ASN A 38 20.37 2.19 -19.86
CA ASN A 38 20.87 1.29 -20.90
C ASN A 38 22.10 0.47 -20.48
N SER A 39 22.85 0.92 -19.47
CA SER A 39 24.02 0.20 -18.94
C SER A 39 23.66 -0.87 -17.91
N MET A 40 22.43 -0.87 -17.41
CA MET A 40 22.01 -1.83 -16.39
C MET A 40 21.89 -3.24 -17.00
N PRO A 41 22.36 -4.29 -16.30
CA PRO A 41 22.40 -5.66 -16.83
C PRO A 41 21.03 -6.34 -16.95
N GLY A 42 19.93 -5.59 -16.78
CA GLY A 42 18.57 -6.09 -16.83
C GLY A 42 17.53 -4.99 -16.75
N MET A 43 16.26 -5.37 -16.86
CA MET A 43 15.13 -4.44 -16.78
C MET A 43 14.99 -3.87 -15.38
N ILE A 44 14.84 -2.56 -15.27
CA ILE A 44 14.50 -1.88 -14.02
C ILE A 44 13.02 -2.11 -13.74
N TYR A 45 12.70 -2.92 -12.73
CA TYR A 45 11.30 -3.17 -12.32
C TYR A 45 10.78 -2.10 -11.37
N LYS A 46 11.65 -1.56 -10.51
CA LYS A 46 11.33 -0.52 -9.55
C LYS A 46 12.55 0.36 -9.28
N ALA A 47 12.33 1.67 -9.24
CA ALA A 47 13.32 2.64 -8.75
C ALA A 47 12.63 3.75 -7.98
N ALA A 48 13.28 4.26 -6.93
CA ALA A 48 12.90 5.51 -6.29
C ALA A 48 13.93 6.56 -6.71
N VAL A 49 13.48 7.64 -7.34
CA VAL A 49 14.36 8.71 -7.81
C VAL A 49 14.22 9.88 -6.85
N ILE A 50 15.34 10.26 -6.21
CA ILE A 50 15.45 11.43 -5.34
C ILE A 50 16.37 12.43 -6.03
N CYS A 51 15.87 13.64 -6.27
CA CYS A 51 16.63 14.66 -6.99
C CYS A 51 16.33 16.04 -6.41
N THR A 52 17.38 16.75 -5.98
CA THR A 52 17.29 18.10 -5.43
C THR A 52 17.15 19.17 -6.51
N ASP A 53 17.59 18.89 -7.75
CA ASP A 53 17.32 19.72 -8.93
C ASP A 53 15.94 19.38 -9.52
N LEU A 54 14.96 20.24 -9.24
CA LEU A 54 13.57 20.08 -9.69
C LEU A 54 13.43 20.05 -11.22
N ALA A 55 14.25 20.84 -11.93
CA ALA A 55 14.20 20.89 -13.39
C ALA A 55 14.76 19.59 -14.00
N ALA A 56 15.86 19.07 -13.45
CA ALA A 56 16.38 17.77 -13.85
C ALA A 56 15.40 16.64 -13.54
N ARG A 57 14.82 16.64 -12.34
CA ARG A 57 13.77 15.69 -11.93
C ARG A 57 12.61 15.66 -12.92
N ASP A 58 12.03 16.80 -13.25
CA ASP A 58 10.89 16.87 -14.16
C ASP A 58 11.26 16.43 -15.58
N ARG A 59 12.46 16.76 -16.06
CA ARG A 59 12.97 16.23 -17.34
C ARG A 59 13.02 14.71 -17.34
N ILE A 60 13.62 14.09 -16.32
CA ILE A 60 13.73 12.63 -16.22
C ILE A 60 12.34 11.99 -16.09
N TYR A 61 11.48 12.53 -15.21
CA TYR A 61 10.11 12.06 -15.03
C TYR A 61 9.34 12.05 -16.36
N ASN A 62 9.38 13.16 -17.12
CA ASN A 62 8.68 13.28 -18.39
C ASN A 62 9.26 12.35 -19.46
N GLN A 63 10.59 12.18 -19.53
CA GLN A 63 11.23 11.25 -20.46
C GLN A 63 10.85 9.79 -20.17
N LEU A 64 10.87 9.39 -18.90
CA LEU A 64 10.46 8.06 -18.45
C LEU A 64 8.99 7.79 -18.75
N LYS A 65 8.11 8.75 -18.43
CA LYS A 65 6.68 8.65 -18.70
C LYS A 65 6.39 8.56 -20.21
N ALA A 66 7.11 9.31 -21.04
CA ALA A 66 6.97 9.28 -22.49
C ALA A 66 7.47 7.98 -23.14
N SER A 67 8.33 7.21 -22.47
CA SER A 67 8.85 5.94 -23.00
C SER A 67 7.78 4.85 -23.14
N ALA A 68 6.66 4.98 -22.44
CA ALA A 68 5.62 3.95 -22.30
C ALA A 68 6.13 2.58 -21.78
N MET A 69 7.34 2.52 -21.23
CA MET A 69 7.93 1.33 -20.59
C MET A 69 7.74 1.34 -19.07
N TYR A 70 7.45 2.51 -18.50
CA TYR A 70 7.36 2.72 -17.06
C TYR A 70 6.08 3.44 -16.64
N GLN A 71 5.62 3.14 -15.43
CA GLN A 71 4.62 3.92 -14.73
C GLN A 71 5.31 4.73 -13.63
N CYS A 72 5.20 6.06 -13.72
CA CYS A 72 5.87 6.99 -12.81
C CYS A 72 4.86 7.76 -11.95
N THR A 73 5.03 7.70 -10.64
CA THR A 73 4.18 8.42 -9.68
C THR A 73 5.01 9.38 -8.85
N LYS A 74 4.63 10.66 -8.81
CA LYS A 74 5.25 11.62 -7.89
C LYS A 74 4.81 11.24 -6.48
N THR A 75 5.74 11.25 -5.53
CA THR A 75 5.45 10.86 -4.14
C THR A 75 5.73 11.96 -3.13
N GLU A 76 6.58 12.93 -3.48
CA GLU A 76 6.97 14.09 -2.67
C GLU A 76 7.56 15.15 -3.61
N SER A 77 7.80 16.38 -3.12
CA SER A 77 8.34 17.47 -3.95
C SER A 77 9.72 17.16 -4.55
N LEU A 78 10.53 16.27 -3.97
CA LEU A 78 11.86 15.91 -4.48
C LEU A 78 11.95 14.49 -5.07
N ARG A 79 10.84 13.74 -5.04
CA ARG A 79 10.86 12.31 -5.28
C ARG A 79 9.74 11.84 -6.19
N PHE A 80 10.07 10.89 -7.06
CA PHE A 80 9.08 10.08 -7.74
C PHE A 80 9.51 8.60 -7.78
N ASP A 81 8.52 7.72 -7.82
CA ASP A 81 8.71 6.29 -7.97
C ASP A 81 8.52 5.90 -9.44
N VAL A 82 9.32 4.96 -9.90
CA VAL A 82 9.28 4.33 -11.23
C VAL A 82 8.97 2.87 -11.03
N ASN A 83 7.93 2.36 -11.68
CA ASN A 83 7.61 0.94 -11.74
C ASN A 83 7.53 0.50 -13.20
N ALA A 84 7.68 -0.80 -13.45
CA ALA A 84 7.34 -1.37 -14.76
C ALA A 84 5.86 -1.10 -15.11
N VAL A 85 5.55 -0.99 -16.39
CA VAL A 85 4.17 -0.83 -16.87
C VAL A 85 3.26 -1.93 -16.34
N GLY A 86 2.04 -1.54 -15.93
CA GLY A 86 1.04 -2.46 -15.39
C GLY A 86 1.23 -2.80 -13.91
N ILE A 87 2.28 -2.27 -13.26
CA ILE A 87 2.50 -2.46 -11.82
C ILE A 87 1.92 -1.27 -11.05
N SER A 88 0.83 -1.53 -10.33
CA SER A 88 0.20 -0.58 -9.41
C SER A 88 -0.27 -1.28 -8.13
N LYS A 89 -0.49 -0.51 -7.05
CA LYS A 89 -1.08 -1.04 -5.80
C LYS A 89 -2.46 -1.65 -6.07
N CYS A 90 -3.29 -0.96 -6.86
CA CYS A 90 -4.61 -1.44 -7.25
C CYS A 90 -4.53 -2.76 -8.04
N GLY A 91 -3.66 -2.85 -9.05
CA GLY A 91 -3.52 -4.07 -9.86
C GLY A 91 -3.00 -5.26 -9.04
N ALA A 92 -2.09 -5.02 -8.10
CA ALA A 92 -1.64 -6.04 -7.16
C ALA A 92 -2.77 -6.52 -6.22
N LEU A 93 -3.55 -5.57 -5.68
CA LEU A 93 -4.69 -5.88 -4.81
C LEU A 93 -5.78 -6.65 -5.56
N GLU A 94 -6.16 -6.21 -6.76
CA GLU A 94 -7.15 -6.88 -7.61
C GLU A 94 -6.72 -8.32 -7.92
N ARG A 95 -5.46 -8.51 -8.29
CA ARG A 95 -4.91 -9.85 -8.54
C ARG A 95 -5.00 -10.74 -7.30
N LEU A 96 -4.61 -10.22 -6.13
CA LEU A 96 -4.67 -10.97 -4.87
C LEU A 96 -6.11 -11.36 -4.54
N CYS A 97 -7.05 -10.41 -4.63
CA CYS A 97 -8.47 -10.67 -4.38
C CYS A 97 -9.02 -11.75 -5.32
N ARG A 98 -8.68 -11.69 -6.61
CA ARG A 98 -9.06 -12.72 -7.59
C ARG A 98 -8.51 -14.10 -7.25
N GLU A 99 -7.24 -14.18 -6.84
CA GLU A 99 -6.60 -15.45 -6.43
C GLU A 99 -7.23 -16.03 -5.16
N GLN A 100 -7.80 -15.18 -4.29
CA GLN A 100 -8.47 -15.58 -3.05
C GLN A 100 -10.00 -15.71 -3.17
N GLY A 101 -10.58 -15.41 -4.34
CA GLY A 101 -12.04 -15.40 -4.53
C GLY A 101 -12.77 -14.33 -3.71
N ILE A 102 -12.10 -13.21 -3.38
CA ILE A 102 -12.67 -12.09 -2.62
C ILE A 102 -13.24 -11.07 -3.60
N ASP A 103 -14.52 -10.70 -3.45
CA ASP A 103 -15.12 -9.65 -4.26
C ASP A 103 -14.60 -8.28 -3.82
N ARG A 104 -14.40 -7.34 -4.77
CA ARG A 104 -13.94 -5.98 -4.44
C ARG A 104 -14.84 -5.29 -3.41
N GLN A 105 -16.15 -5.61 -3.38
CA GLN A 105 -17.11 -5.07 -2.40
C GLN A 105 -16.82 -5.50 -0.96
N GLU A 106 -16.06 -6.57 -0.77
CA GLU A 106 -15.60 -7.06 0.53
C GLU A 106 -14.26 -6.47 0.96
N VAL A 107 -13.67 -5.59 0.14
CA VAL A 107 -12.35 -5.00 0.36
C VAL A 107 -12.48 -3.58 0.90
N ALA A 108 -11.72 -3.31 1.96
CA ALA A 108 -11.43 -1.96 2.41
C ALA A 108 -9.97 -1.61 2.11
N ALA A 109 -9.73 -0.45 1.50
CA ALA A 109 -8.41 0.06 1.17
C ALA A 109 -8.15 1.38 1.90
N ALA A 110 -6.96 1.53 2.48
CA ALA A 110 -6.53 2.77 3.13
C ALA A 110 -5.28 3.33 2.45
N GLY A 111 -5.22 4.65 2.29
CA GLY A 111 -4.15 5.32 1.55
C GLY A 111 -4.10 6.82 1.78
N ASP A 112 -2.99 7.43 1.39
CA ASP A 112 -2.72 8.83 1.66
C ASP A 112 -2.07 9.60 0.51
N TYR A 113 -1.65 8.89 -0.55
CA TYR A 113 -0.91 9.48 -1.65
C TYR A 113 -1.47 9.12 -3.04
N ASP A 114 -0.94 9.77 -4.08
CA ASP A 114 -1.32 9.57 -5.49
C ASP A 114 -1.33 8.10 -5.94
N ASN A 115 -0.36 7.31 -5.46
CA ASN A 115 -0.26 5.90 -5.83
C ASN A 115 -1.33 5.02 -5.16
N ASP A 116 -2.14 5.56 -4.26
CA ASP A 116 -3.27 4.88 -3.62
C ASP A 116 -4.62 5.18 -4.29
N LEU A 117 -4.72 6.24 -5.11
CA LEU A 117 -5.99 6.72 -5.67
C LEU A 117 -6.82 5.61 -6.34
N ASP A 118 -6.22 4.90 -7.28
CA ASP A 118 -6.89 3.83 -8.02
C ASP A 118 -7.38 2.72 -7.07
N MET A 119 -6.59 2.40 -6.04
CA MET A 119 -6.92 1.38 -5.05
C MET A 119 -8.08 1.82 -4.16
N LEU A 120 -8.10 3.09 -3.75
CA LEU A 120 -9.17 3.68 -2.94
C LEU A 120 -10.50 3.70 -3.70
N GLN A 121 -10.48 4.01 -5.00
CA GLN A 121 -11.67 4.05 -5.85
C GLN A 121 -12.17 2.65 -6.24
N TRP A 122 -11.27 1.69 -6.36
CA TRP A 122 -11.61 0.32 -6.76
C TRP A 122 -12.26 -0.50 -5.63
N ALA A 123 -11.77 -0.33 -4.40
CA ALA A 123 -12.23 -1.07 -3.22
C ALA A 123 -13.72 -0.79 -2.92
N GLY A 124 -14.38 -1.73 -2.25
CA GLY A 124 -15.74 -1.54 -1.74
C GLY A 124 -15.82 -0.45 -0.67
N LEU A 125 -14.72 -0.20 0.06
CA LEU A 125 -14.58 0.92 0.97
C LEU A 125 -13.20 1.57 0.83
N GLY A 126 -13.14 2.74 0.22
CA GLY A 126 -11.95 3.59 0.16
C GLY A 126 -11.82 4.49 1.39
N ILE A 127 -10.65 4.48 2.04
CA ILE A 127 -10.37 5.20 3.28
C ILE A 127 -9.15 6.10 3.10
N ALA A 128 -9.34 7.41 3.03
CA ALA A 128 -8.22 8.34 3.02
C ALA A 128 -7.71 8.59 4.46
N MET A 129 -6.39 8.61 4.64
CA MET A 129 -5.78 8.99 5.92
C MET A 129 -5.96 10.49 6.20
N GLY A 130 -5.94 10.87 7.48
CA GLY A 130 -6.07 12.27 7.89
C GLY A 130 -4.95 13.16 7.36
N ASN A 131 -3.76 12.59 7.12
CA ASN A 131 -2.59 13.27 6.53
C ASN A 131 -2.57 13.24 5.00
N ALA A 132 -3.60 12.68 4.34
CA ALA A 132 -3.66 12.58 2.89
C ALA A 132 -3.84 13.94 2.21
N GLU A 133 -3.35 14.04 0.97
CA GLU A 133 -3.53 15.22 0.12
C GLU A 133 -5.03 15.46 -0.19
N PRO A 134 -5.46 16.72 -0.45
CA PRO A 134 -6.89 17.04 -0.61
C PRO A 134 -7.62 16.24 -1.69
N HIS A 135 -6.97 15.97 -2.84
CA HIS A 135 -7.58 15.20 -3.92
C HIS A 135 -7.66 13.69 -3.61
N VAL A 136 -6.74 13.17 -2.78
CA VAL A 136 -6.81 11.79 -2.26
C VAL A 136 -8.01 11.65 -1.32
N LYS A 137 -8.19 12.61 -0.40
CA LYS A 137 -9.38 12.66 0.48
C LYS A 137 -10.69 12.74 -0.30
N ALA A 138 -10.71 13.53 -1.38
CA ALA A 138 -11.90 13.68 -2.23
C ALA A 138 -12.23 12.40 -3.03
N SER A 139 -11.27 11.49 -3.21
CA SER A 139 -11.44 10.24 -3.98
C SER A 139 -11.83 9.03 -3.11
N ALA A 140 -11.88 9.19 -1.77
CA ALA A 140 -12.23 8.13 -0.83
C ALA A 140 -13.66 8.30 -0.29
N ASP A 141 -14.27 7.21 0.17
CA ASP A 141 -15.60 7.22 0.77
C ASP A 141 -15.61 7.87 2.15
N VAL A 142 -14.54 7.65 2.91
CA VAL A 142 -14.38 8.15 4.27
C VAL A 142 -12.95 8.62 4.54
N ILE A 143 -12.81 9.48 5.53
CA ILE A 143 -11.51 9.97 6.02
C ILE A 143 -11.31 9.47 7.45
N THR A 144 -10.17 8.87 7.73
CA THR A 144 -9.78 8.43 9.09
C THR A 144 -8.77 9.39 9.73
N GLY A 145 -8.26 9.04 10.93
CA GLY A 145 -7.18 9.79 11.58
C GLY A 145 -5.88 9.82 10.78
N THR A 146 -4.92 10.64 11.21
CA THR A 146 -3.57 10.63 10.59
C THR A 146 -2.83 9.32 10.92
N ASN A 147 -1.73 9.06 10.20
CA ASN A 147 -0.77 8.02 10.56
C ASN A 147 -0.29 8.13 12.03
N GLU A 148 -0.01 9.34 12.53
CA GLU A 148 0.39 9.60 13.92
C GLU A 148 -0.73 9.34 14.96
N GLN A 149 -1.97 9.26 14.50
CA GLN A 149 -3.16 9.04 15.34
C GLN A 149 -3.68 7.60 15.23
N ASP A 150 -2.88 6.67 14.72
CA ASP A 150 -3.30 5.30 14.45
C ASP A 150 -4.52 5.22 13.50
N GLY A 151 -4.55 6.09 12.48
CA GLY A 151 -5.70 6.24 11.58
C GLY A 151 -6.19 4.92 10.94
N VAL A 152 -5.29 4.00 10.60
CA VAL A 152 -5.67 2.67 10.10
C VAL A 152 -6.39 1.85 11.18
N ALA A 153 -5.92 1.87 12.43
CA ALA A 153 -6.57 1.17 13.53
C ALA A 153 -7.95 1.77 13.84
N MET A 154 -8.07 3.09 13.79
CA MET A 154 -9.36 3.78 13.91
C MET A 154 -10.32 3.35 12.81
N ALA A 155 -9.86 3.27 11.56
CA ALA A 155 -10.66 2.82 10.43
C ALA A 155 -11.17 1.38 10.63
N ILE A 156 -10.28 0.45 11.01
CA ILE A 156 -10.65 -0.93 11.31
C ILE A 156 -11.72 -0.97 12.41
N ARG A 157 -11.52 -0.25 13.53
CA ARG A 157 -12.49 -0.19 14.63
C ARG A 157 -13.84 0.36 14.18
N ASN A 158 -13.82 1.42 13.37
CA ASN A 158 -15.02 2.17 13.02
C ASN A 158 -15.86 1.55 11.91
N TYR A 159 -15.22 0.83 11.00
CA TYR A 159 -15.86 0.33 9.78
C TYR A 159 -15.83 -1.19 9.64
N LEU A 160 -14.82 -1.87 10.20
CA LEU A 160 -14.66 -3.33 10.03
C LEU A 160 -15.09 -4.14 11.26
N LEU A 161 -14.90 -3.60 12.47
CA LEU A 161 -15.15 -4.33 13.73
C LEU A 161 -16.49 -4.03 14.40
N LYS A 162 -17.34 -3.16 13.85
CA LYS A 162 -18.61 -2.76 14.51
C LYS A 162 -19.68 -3.87 14.59
N TYR A 163 -19.40 -5.08 14.12
CA TYR A 163 -20.28 -6.24 14.25
C TYR A 163 -19.53 -7.41 14.91
N PRO A 164 -20.12 -8.11 15.90
CA PRO A 164 -19.51 -9.30 16.46
C PRO A 164 -19.40 -10.37 15.36
N PHE A 165 -18.21 -10.97 15.25
CA PHE A 165 -17.83 -12.05 14.34
C PHE A 165 -18.64 -13.35 14.55
N HIS A 166 -19.96 -13.29 14.37
CA HIS A 166 -20.81 -14.47 14.24
C HIS A 166 -21.19 -14.59 12.76
N ASN A 167 -20.63 -15.62 12.13
CA ASN A 167 -20.80 -16.05 10.73
C ASN A 167 -19.96 -15.29 9.70
N ILE A 168 -18.88 -15.97 9.29
CA ILE A 168 -18.06 -15.71 8.11
C ILE A 168 -18.96 -15.71 6.87
N GLY A 169 -18.96 -14.58 6.17
CA GLY A 169 -19.77 -14.27 4.99
C GLY A 169 -19.84 -12.76 4.84
N CYS A 170 -18.70 -12.14 4.52
CA CYS A 170 -18.57 -10.68 4.47
C CYS A 170 -19.57 -10.12 3.46
N ARG A 171 -20.56 -9.37 3.94
CA ARG A 171 -21.42 -8.52 3.10
C ARG A 171 -21.33 -7.14 3.68
N ILE A 172 -20.42 -6.32 3.14
CA ILE A 172 -20.37 -4.90 3.45
C ILE A 172 -21.58 -4.26 2.79
N ASN A 173 -22.64 -4.02 3.58
CA ASN A 173 -23.80 -3.26 3.12
C ASN A 173 -23.55 -1.76 3.34
N LEU A 174 -23.13 -1.08 2.27
CA LEU A 174 -22.75 0.33 2.25
C LEU A 174 -23.93 1.31 2.25
N SER A 175 -25.19 0.84 2.26
CA SER A 175 -26.36 1.72 2.11
C SER A 175 -26.68 2.60 3.34
N LYS A 176 -25.82 2.66 4.36
CA LYS A 176 -26.08 3.40 5.62
C LYS A 176 -25.04 4.45 6.01
N TYR A 177 -23.94 4.61 5.29
CA TYR A 177 -22.89 5.56 5.69
C TYR A 177 -22.96 6.88 4.93
N LYS A 178 -23.97 7.69 5.28
CA LYS A 178 -23.94 9.15 5.11
C LYS A 178 -24.12 9.78 6.49
N THR A 179 -23.05 9.96 7.27
CA THR A 179 -22.98 11.00 8.31
C THR A 179 -21.53 11.26 8.75
N THR A 180 -21.23 12.55 8.84
CA THR A 180 -20.05 13.28 9.31
C THR A 180 -19.42 12.71 10.61
N PRO A 181 -18.08 12.79 10.82
CA PRO A 181 -17.45 12.22 12.00
C PRO A 181 -17.58 13.14 13.22
N GLN A 182 -18.13 12.60 14.31
CA GLN A 182 -17.91 13.11 15.67
C GLN A 182 -16.80 12.29 16.36
N VAL A 183 -15.86 13.03 16.96
CA VAL A 183 -14.67 12.56 17.66
C VAL A 183 -15.05 11.87 18.98
N ALA A 184 -14.45 10.73 19.32
CA ALA A 184 -14.58 10.14 20.65
C ALA A 184 -13.29 9.47 21.17
N ASN A 185 -12.69 10.20 22.11
CA ASN A 185 -11.90 9.89 23.31
C ASN A 185 -11.11 8.58 23.55
N LYS A 186 -9.95 8.84 24.16
CA LYS A 186 -8.89 8.00 24.74
C LYS A 186 -9.37 6.98 25.78
N GLY A 187 -8.69 5.83 25.83
CA GLY A 187 -8.50 5.14 27.12
C GLY A 187 -8.53 3.61 27.16
N GLU A 188 -7.93 2.86 26.22
CA GLU A 188 -7.54 1.45 26.47
C GLU A 188 -6.24 1.11 25.71
N ASN A 189 -5.32 0.43 26.37
CA ASN A 189 -3.95 0.20 25.91
C ASN A 189 -3.93 -0.85 24.76
N PHE A 190 -3.62 -0.38 23.54
CA PHE A 190 -3.65 -1.11 22.27
C PHE A 190 -2.90 -2.46 22.26
N ARG A 191 -1.84 -2.60 23.07
CA ARG A 191 -1.03 -3.84 23.14
C ARG A 191 -1.78 -5.05 23.70
N ASP A 192 -2.67 -4.86 24.67
CA ASP A 192 -3.34 -5.97 25.34
C ASP A 192 -4.48 -6.57 24.50
N SER A 193 -5.08 -5.77 23.60
CA SER A 193 -6.13 -6.22 22.69
C SER A 193 -5.58 -7.02 21.51
N ILE A 194 -4.41 -6.67 20.98
CA ILE A 194 -3.78 -7.40 19.86
C ILE A 194 -3.23 -8.76 20.30
N GLN A 195 -2.65 -8.86 21.50
CA GLN A 195 -2.13 -10.13 22.01
C GLN A 195 -3.23 -11.20 22.12
N LYS A 196 -4.48 -10.82 22.44
CA LYS A 196 -5.63 -11.74 22.49
C LYS A 196 -6.09 -12.22 21.12
N VAL A 197 -6.03 -11.38 20.09
CA VAL A 197 -6.41 -11.74 18.71
C VAL A 197 -5.37 -12.66 18.06
N ILE A 198 -4.08 -12.47 18.36
CA ILE A 198 -3.00 -13.30 17.81
C ILE A 198 -2.92 -14.67 18.52
N THR A 199 -3.24 -14.75 19.81
CA THR A 199 -3.12 -16.00 20.58
C THR A 199 -4.22 -17.02 20.24
N SER A 200 -5.42 -16.59 19.82
CA SER A 200 -6.49 -17.51 19.39
C SER A 200 -6.23 -18.15 18.01
N ALA A 201 -5.35 -17.57 17.18
CA ALA A 201 -4.97 -18.12 15.88
C ALA A 201 -3.96 -19.29 15.95
N ARG A 202 -3.33 -19.53 17.11
CA ARG A 202 -2.32 -20.59 17.28
C ARG A 202 -2.87 -21.94 17.74
N SER A 203 -4.16 -22.06 18.06
CA SER A 203 -4.76 -23.33 18.55
C SER A 203 -5.68 -24.06 17.55
N GLY A 204 -5.91 -23.49 16.37
CA GLY A 204 -6.73 -24.12 15.32
C GLY A 204 -5.94 -25.13 14.48
N ARG A 205 -5.88 -26.40 14.94
CA ARG A 205 -5.46 -27.55 14.14
C ARG A 205 -6.31 -27.66 12.87
N TYR A 206 -5.76 -27.37 11.69
CA TYR A 206 -6.32 -27.83 10.42
C TYR A 206 -5.69 -29.18 10.06
N GLY A 207 -6.52 -30.21 10.06
CA GLY A 207 -6.18 -31.56 9.68
C GLY A 207 -5.98 -31.72 8.17
N ARG A 208 -5.16 -32.73 7.84
CA ARG A 208 -5.01 -33.34 6.52
C ARG A 208 -6.36 -33.58 5.85
N ILE A 209 -6.47 -33.22 4.57
CA ILE A 209 -6.87 -34.12 3.47
C ILE A 209 -6.08 -33.69 2.24
#